data_AF-A0A099YWC0-F1
#
_entry.id   AF-A0A099YWC0-F1
#
_cell.length_a   1.000
_cell.length_b   1.000
_cell.length_c   1.000
_cell.angle_alpha   90.00
_cell.angle_beta   90.00
_cell.angle_gamma   90.00
#
_symmetry.space_group_name_H-M   'P 1'
#
loop_
_entity.id
_entity.type
_entity.pdbx_description
1 polymer ?
#
loop_
_entity_poly.entity_id
_entity_poly.type
_entity_poly.pdbx_seq_one_letter_code
_entity_poly.pdbx_strand_id
1 'polypeptide(L)'
;LLLEVENRNCIAVDWKDGAKGTYASAVNNLRVVGAEIAYFIKTLQEIFKYSPSEIHLIGHSLGAHTAGEAGRRTQGIGRITGLDPAGPYFEGTPPEVRLDPTDANFVDIIHSNAAEFPAMGYGMYNTTGHLDFYPNGGNAMHGCNDFIARMQQEEFELLIADATFNRGCHHSRSHEFYFESILYPTGFIGYPCET
;
A
#
# COMPACT_ATOMS: atom_id res chain seq x y z
N LEU A 1 -9.08 14.71 9.74
CA LEU A 1 -9.19 13.34 10.28
C LEU A 1 -8.08 13.01 11.27
N LEU A 2 -6.84 12.70 10.88
CA LEU A 2 -5.77 12.40 11.86
C LEU A 2 -5.61 13.49 12.94
N LEU A 3 -5.56 14.76 12.51
CA LEU A 3 -5.43 15.90 13.42
C LEU A 3 -6.67 16.19 14.29
N GLU A 4 -7.79 15.52 14.05
CA GLU A 4 -8.99 15.64 14.89
C GLU A 4 -8.90 14.77 16.15
N VAL A 5 -8.10 13.70 16.10
CA VAL A 5 -8.01 12.71 17.19
C VAL A 5 -6.64 12.69 17.86
N GLU A 6 -5.59 13.20 17.22
CA GLU A 6 -4.24 13.27 17.79
C GLU A 6 -3.36 14.40 17.25
N ASN A 7 -2.36 14.80 18.03
CA ASN A 7 -1.34 15.75 17.61
C ASN A 7 -0.15 15.00 16.96
N ARG A 8 -0.01 15.13 15.64
CA ARG A 8 1.01 14.44 14.83
C ARG A 8 1.57 15.32 13.73
N ASN A 9 2.79 15.01 13.31
CA ASN A 9 3.36 15.52 12.07
C ASN A 9 2.86 14.66 10.91
N CYS A 10 2.04 15.23 10.03
CA CYS A 10 1.55 14.54 8.83
C CYS A 10 2.28 15.08 7.59
N ILE A 11 3.04 14.23 6.91
CA ILE A 11 3.85 14.60 5.74
C ILE A 11 3.31 13.83 4.53
N ALA A 12 2.77 14.56 3.56
CA ALA A 12 2.34 13.99 2.29
C ALA A 12 3.54 13.91 1.32
N VAL A 13 3.81 12.73 0.78
CA VAL A 13 4.86 12.51 -0.22
C VAL A 13 4.23 12.54 -1.61
N ASP A 14 4.31 13.68 -2.29
CA ASP A 14 3.87 13.80 -3.68
C ASP A 14 5.00 13.37 -4.63
N TRP A 15 4.74 12.32 -5.39
CA TRP A 15 5.65 11.79 -6.42
C TRP A 15 4.94 11.65 -7.77
N LYS A 16 3.86 12.41 -7.98
CA LYS A 16 3.00 12.35 -9.18
C LYS A 16 3.78 12.39 -10.49
N ASP A 17 4.85 13.17 -10.56
CA ASP A 17 5.68 13.25 -11.77
C ASP A 17 6.45 11.95 -12.05
N GLY A 18 6.93 11.28 -10.99
CA GLY A 18 7.55 9.96 -11.10
C GLY A 18 6.57 8.83 -11.40
N ALA A 19 5.27 9.04 -11.11
CA ALA A 19 4.20 8.11 -11.44
C ALA A 19 3.69 8.23 -12.90
N LYS A 20 4.02 9.31 -13.61
CA LYS A 20 3.64 9.51 -15.01
C LYS A 20 4.44 8.58 -15.94
N GLY A 21 3.85 8.24 -17.08
CA GLY A 21 4.47 7.40 -18.10
C GLY A 21 3.85 6.02 -18.12
N THR A 22 4.67 4.98 -18.33
CA THR A 22 4.20 3.60 -18.29
C THR A 22 4.16 3.10 -16.85
N TYR A 23 3.31 2.10 -16.58
CA TYR A 23 3.27 1.46 -15.26
C TYR A 23 4.63 0.86 -14.88
N ALA A 24 5.33 0.23 -15.83
CA ALA A 24 6.68 -0.29 -15.61
C ALA A 24 7.67 0.82 -15.20
N SER A 25 7.58 2.03 -15.78
CA SER A 25 8.41 3.16 -15.36
C SER A 25 8.06 3.61 -13.94
N ALA A 26 6.77 3.72 -13.60
CA ALA A 26 6.33 4.08 -12.25
C ALA A 26 6.80 3.05 -11.20
N VAL A 27 6.69 1.76 -11.51
CA VAL A 27 7.20 0.64 -10.69
C VAL A 27 8.70 0.77 -10.43
N ASN A 28 9.49 1.17 -11.42
CA ASN A 28 10.93 1.35 -11.20
C ASN A 28 11.24 2.63 -10.39
N ASN A 29 10.48 3.71 -10.62
CA ASN A 29 10.70 5.00 -9.98
C ASN A 29 10.42 4.97 -8.47
N LEU A 30 9.53 4.09 -7.98
CA LEU A 30 9.26 3.96 -6.55
C LEU A 30 10.53 3.69 -5.74
N ARG A 31 11.54 3.02 -6.32
CA ARG A 31 12.80 2.74 -5.63
C ARG A 31 13.56 4.01 -5.28
N VAL A 32 13.49 5.01 -6.16
CA VAL A 32 14.08 6.33 -5.92
C VAL A 32 13.28 7.06 -4.85
N VAL A 33 11.94 7.05 -4.95
CA VAL A 33 11.07 7.70 -3.95
C VAL A 33 11.29 7.09 -2.55
N GLY A 34 11.37 5.77 -2.43
CA GLY A 34 11.66 5.10 -1.16
C GLY A 34 13.05 5.45 -0.61
N ALA A 35 14.05 5.62 -1.49
CA ALA A 35 15.37 6.08 -1.09
C ALA A 35 15.36 7.54 -0.56
N GLU A 36 14.58 8.42 -1.18
CA GLU A 36 14.41 9.81 -0.72
C GLU A 36 13.70 9.88 0.64
N ILE A 37 12.67 9.06 0.86
CA ILE A 37 12.00 8.97 2.17
C ILE A 37 13.00 8.47 3.23
N ALA A 38 13.77 7.42 2.93
CA ALA A 38 14.78 6.91 3.85
C ALA A 38 15.87 7.96 4.16
N TYR A 39 16.28 8.75 3.16
CA TYR A 39 17.22 9.86 3.35
C TYR A 39 16.64 10.97 4.24
N PHE A 40 15.38 11.32 4.06
CA PHE A 40 14.67 12.25 4.92
C PHE A 40 14.61 11.75 6.36
N ILE A 41 14.26 10.49 6.58
CA ILE A 41 14.20 9.89 7.93
C ILE A 41 15.59 9.89 8.58
N LYS A 42 16.63 9.51 7.82
CA LYS A 42 18.02 9.58 8.29
C LYS A 42 18.40 11.00 8.72
N THR A 43 17.97 12.02 7.97
CA THR A 43 18.18 13.43 8.33
C THR A 43 17.51 13.78 9.66
N LEU A 44 16.28 13.29 9.90
CA LEU A 44 15.58 13.45 11.18
C LEU A 44 16.34 12.80 12.34
N GLN A 45 16.86 11.59 12.14
CA GLN A 45 17.68 10.90 13.14
C GLN A 45 18.98 11.64 13.45
N GLU A 46 19.70 12.10 12.42
CA GLU A 46 21.03 12.68 12.59
C GLU A 46 20.96 14.08 13.22
N ILE A 47 20.05 14.92 12.74
CA ILE A 47 19.94 16.33 13.14
C ILE A 47 19.09 16.48 14.40
N PHE A 48 17.91 15.85 14.43
CA PHE A 48 16.91 16.06 15.48
C PHE A 48 16.88 14.94 16.52
N LYS A 49 17.66 13.87 16.34
CA LYS A 49 17.65 12.68 17.21
C LYS A 49 16.27 12.02 17.30
N TYR A 50 15.45 12.17 16.25
CA TYR A 50 14.13 11.58 16.17
C TYR A 50 14.25 10.08 15.87
N SER A 51 13.56 9.23 16.63
CA SER A 51 13.67 7.77 16.46
C SER A 51 12.82 7.28 15.28
N PRO A 52 13.32 6.37 14.41
CA PRO A 52 12.49 5.72 13.38
C PRO A 52 11.32 4.94 13.97
N SER A 53 11.44 4.48 15.22
CA SER A 53 10.36 3.77 15.91
C SER A 53 9.12 4.65 16.15
N GLU A 54 9.27 5.97 16.05
CA GLU A 54 8.18 6.96 16.16
C GLU A 54 7.63 7.38 14.78
N ILE A 55 8.00 6.66 13.71
CA ILE A 55 7.55 6.92 12.35
C ILE A 55 6.57 5.83 11.90
N HIS A 56 5.47 6.27 11.30
CA HIS A 56 4.48 5.44 10.64
C HIS A 56 4.41 5.86 9.16
N LEU A 57 4.76 4.94 8.26
CA LEU A 57 4.59 5.13 6.82
C LEU A 57 3.27 4.50 6.37
N ILE A 58 2.47 5.25 5.62
CA ILE A 58 1.20 4.77 5.07
C ILE A 58 1.31 4.86 3.55
N GLY A 59 1.21 3.73 2.86
CA GLY A 59 1.34 3.65 1.42
C GLY A 59 0.13 3.00 0.78
N HIS A 60 -0.50 3.68 -0.18
CA HIS A 60 -1.59 3.13 -0.98
C HIS A 60 -1.08 2.68 -2.36
N SER A 61 -1.58 1.56 -2.88
CA SER A 61 -1.23 1.05 -4.21
C SER A 61 0.29 0.85 -4.34
N LEU A 62 0.92 1.37 -5.41
CA LEU A 62 2.37 1.44 -5.59
C LEU A 62 3.10 2.10 -4.41
N GLY A 63 2.45 3.03 -3.71
CA GLY A 63 2.98 3.70 -2.52
C GLY A 63 3.25 2.75 -1.36
N ALA A 64 2.55 1.60 -1.28
CA ALA A 64 2.82 0.57 -0.28
C ALA A 64 4.24 -0.01 -0.44
N HIS A 65 4.65 -0.26 -1.69
CA HIS A 65 6.01 -0.73 -2.00
C HIS A 65 7.05 0.38 -1.85
N THR A 66 6.69 1.63 -2.10
CA THR A 66 7.53 2.79 -1.75
C THR A 66 7.81 2.83 -0.25
N ALA A 67 6.81 2.59 0.59
CA ALA A 67 6.95 2.53 2.04
C ALA A 67 7.82 1.34 2.48
N GLY A 68 7.63 0.16 1.87
CA GLY A 68 8.49 -1.01 2.08
C GLY A 68 9.95 -0.71 1.74
N GLU A 69 10.22 -0.13 0.57
CA GLU A 69 11.59 0.24 0.17
C GLU A 69 12.24 1.25 1.11
N ALA A 70 11.46 2.20 1.66
CA ALA A 70 11.95 3.12 2.68
C ALA A 70 12.28 2.37 3.99
N GLY A 71 11.39 1.47 4.43
CA GLY A 71 11.58 0.62 5.61
C GLY A 71 12.82 -0.28 5.51
N ARG A 72 12.99 -0.96 4.38
CA ARG A 72 14.17 -1.78 4.08
C ARG A 72 15.49 -1.00 4.19
N ARG A 73 15.46 0.31 3.86
CA ARG A 73 16.63 1.21 3.93
C ARG A 73 16.80 1.87 5.30
N THR A 74 15.82 1.77 6.19
CA THR A 74 15.81 2.42 7.49
C THR A 74 15.47 1.41 8.59
N GLN A 75 16.48 1.00 9.35
CA GLN A 75 16.27 0.06 10.45
C GLN A 75 15.38 0.66 11.55
N GLY A 76 14.43 -0.14 12.03
CA GLY A 76 13.63 0.15 13.22
C GLY A 76 12.44 1.08 12.97
N ILE A 77 11.94 1.22 11.74
CA ILE A 77 10.67 1.91 11.47
C ILE A 77 9.57 1.33 12.37
N GLY A 78 8.81 2.23 13.01
CA GLY A 78 7.78 1.84 13.97
C GLY A 78 6.66 1.05 13.32
N ARG A 79 6.08 1.58 12.24
CA ARG A 79 4.96 0.94 11.54
C ARG A 79 4.94 1.24 10.05
N ILE A 80 4.53 0.26 9.25
CA ILE A 80 4.08 0.48 7.87
C ILE A 80 2.64 -0.01 7.73
N THR A 81 1.76 0.81 7.16
CA THR A 81 0.43 0.34 6.71
C THR A 81 0.38 0.32 5.20
N GLY A 82 0.12 -0.85 4.63
CA GLY A 82 -0.11 -1.06 3.20
C GLY A 82 -1.61 -1.02 2.89
N LEU A 83 -2.04 -0.05 2.09
CA LEU A 83 -3.43 0.12 1.68
C LEU A 83 -3.59 -0.41 0.26
N ASP A 84 -4.08 -1.64 0.16
CA ASP A 84 -4.20 -2.44 -1.07
C ASP A 84 -2.91 -2.39 -1.92
N PRO A 85 -1.78 -2.96 -1.43
CA PRO A 85 -0.49 -2.93 -2.13
C PRO A 85 -0.64 -3.45 -3.56
N ALA A 86 0.00 -2.82 -4.54
CA ALA A 86 -0.23 -3.17 -5.95
C ALA A 86 0.28 -4.59 -6.30
N GLY A 87 -0.57 -5.43 -6.90
CA GLY A 87 -0.21 -6.78 -7.32
C GLY A 87 0.74 -6.83 -8.52
N PRO A 88 0.41 -6.18 -9.66
CA PRO A 88 1.22 -6.26 -10.87
C PRO A 88 2.68 -5.84 -10.63
N TYR A 89 3.62 -6.71 -11.02
CA TYR A 89 5.08 -6.60 -10.82
C TYR A 89 5.61 -6.82 -9.39
N PHE A 90 4.76 -7.08 -8.40
CA PHE A 90 5.19 -7.35 -7.01
C PHE A 90 4.70 -8.69 -6.47
N GLU A 91 3.52 -9.14 -6.87
CA GLU A 91 2.95 -10.43 -6.45
C GLU A 91 3.91 -11.59 -6.76
N GLY A 92 4.19 -12.43 -5.75
CA GLY A 92 5.16 -13.53 -5.86
C GLY A 92 6.64 -13.14 -5.99
N THR A 93 7.00 -11.84 -5.95
CA THR A 93 8.40 -11.42 -5.98
C THR A 93 9.09 -11.59 -4.61
N PRO A 94 10.44 -11.64 -4.58
CA PRO A 94 11.20 -11.67 -3.33
C PRO A 94 10.93 -10.45 -2.43
N PRO A 95 11.04 -10.58 -1.09
CA PRO A 95 10.84 -9.49 -0.14
C PRO A 95 11.59 -8.20 -0.47
N GLU A 96 12.77 -8.28 -1.09
CA GLU A 96 13.59 -7.11 -1.45
C GLU A 96 12.98 -6.22 -2.54
N VAL A 97 11.92 -6.69 -3.21
CA VAL A 97 11.27 -5.98 -4.33
C VAL A 97 9.93 -5.36 -3.93
N ARG A 98 9.30 -5.84 -2.86
CA ARG A 98 7.93 -5.50 -2.47
C ARG A 98 7.87 -5.11 -1.00
N LEU A 99 6.65 -4.83 -0.53
CA LEU A 99 6.40 -4.65 0.89
C LEU A 99 6.43 -6.03 1.57
N ASP A 100 7.07 -6.10 2.74
CA ASP A 100 7.24 -7.32 3.50
C ASP A 100 7.22 -7.04 5.02
N PRO A 101 6.86 -8.02 5.89
CA PRO A 101 6.85 -7.81 7.33
C PRO A 101 8.21 -7.36 7.89
N THR A 102 9.31 -7.67 7.22
CA THR A 102 10.66 -7.28 7.65
C THR A 102 10.97 -5.77 7.50
N ASP A 103 10.15 -5.01 6.77
CA ASP A 103 10.40 -3.59 6.48
C ASP A 103 10.12 -2.64 7.66
N ALA A 104 9.40 -3.10 8.69
CA ALA A 104 9.16 -2.34 9.92
C ALA A 104 8.90 -3.25 11.12
N ASN A 105 8.94 -2.68 12.32
CA ASN A 105 8.64 -3.41 13.56
C ASN A 105 7.20 -3.96 13.57
N PHE A 106 6.29 -3.30 12.85
CA PHE A 106 4.92 -3.76 12.64
C PHE A 106 4.44 -3.35 11.25
N VAL A 107 3.80 -4.27 10.55
CA VAL A 107 3.30 -4.07 9.19
C VAL A 107 1.87 -4.59 9.15
N ASP A 108 0.93 -3.74 8.77
CA ASP A 108 -0.48 -4.10 8.65
C ASP A 108 -1.03 -3.74 7.27
N ILE A 109 -1.78 -4.66 6.66
CA ILE A 109 -2.24 -4.54 5.28
C ILE A 109 -3.76 -4.56 5.21
N ILE A 110 -4.36 -3.72 4.38
CA ILE A 110 -5.79 -3.77 4.04
C ILE A 110 -5.92 -4.14 2.57
N HIS A 111 -6.43 -5.34 2.29
CA HIS A 111 -6.72 -5.82 0.94
C HIS A 111 -8.16 -5.46 0.57
N SER A 112 -8.35 -4.71 -0.51
CA SER A 112 -9.69 -4.30 -0.98
C SER A 112 -9.92 -4.55 -2.46
N ASN A 113 -8.89 -4.92 -3.21
CA ASN A 113 -8.99 -5.41 -4.58
C ASN A 113 -8.01 -6.55 -4.87
N ALA A 114 -7.99 -7.54 -3.98
CA ALA A 114 -7.17 -8.75 -4.05
C ALA A 114 -7.87 -9.87 -4.84
N ALA A 115 -7.85 -9.81 -6.17
CA ALA A 115 -8.41 -10.88 -7.02
C ALA A 115 -7.30 -11.79 -7.58
N GLU A 116 -7.47 -13.11 -7.43
CA GLU A 116 -6.61 -14.10 -8.07
C GLU A 116 -7.04 -14.42 -9.51
N PHE A 117 -6.07 -14.88 -10.31
CA PHE A 117 -6.28 -15.35 -11.69
C PHE A 117 -7.44 -16.37 -11.77
N PRO A 118 -8.37 -16.25 -12.75
CA PRO A 118 -8.32 -15.41 -13.96
C PRO A 118 -8.93 -14.02 -13.79
N ALA A 119 -9.35 -13.64 -12.57
CA ALA A 119 -9.77 -12.28 -12.28
C ALA A 119 -8.53 -11.40 -12.02
N MET A 120 -8.58 -10.13 -12.40
CA MET A 120 -7.52 -9.17 -12.05
C MET A 120 -8.06 -8.13 -11.09
N GLY A 121 -7.49 -8.13 -9.89
CA GLY A 121 -7.53 -6.99 -8.99
C GLY A 121 -6.22 -6.22 -9.08
N TYR A 122 -6.25 -4.94 -8.72
CA TYR A 122 -5.03 -4.13 -8.67
C TYR A 122 -4.19 -4.42 -7.43
N GLY A 123 -4.79 -4.97 -6.37
CA GLY A 123 -4.12 -5.31 -5.13
C GLY A 123 -3.45 -6.69 -5.14
N MET A 124 -2.43 -6.85 -4.31
CA MET A 124 -1.83 -8.15 -3.97
C MET A 124 -2.86 -9.02 -3.27
N TYR A 125 -2.82 -10.32 -3.56
CA TYR A 125 -3.63 -11.32 -2.87
C TYR A 125 -2.89 -11.94 -1.69
N ASN A 126 -1.61 -12.25 -1.86
CA ASN A 126 -0.83 -12.87 -0.81
C ASN A 126 -0.59 -11.92 0.36
N THR A 127 -0.47 -12.51 1.54
CA THR A 127 -0.14 -11.78 2.77
C THR A 127 1.24 -11.14 2.68
N THR A 128 1.34 -9.88 3.07
CA THR A 128 2.60 -9.11 3.10
C THR A 128 2.81 -8.36 4.41
N GLY A 129 1.92 -8.53 5.39
CA GLY A 129 2.01 -7.93 6.71
C GLY A 129 2.28 -8.92 7.83
N HIS A 130 2.43 -8.35 9.03
CA HIS A 130 2.23 -9.08 10.27
C HIS A 130 0.74 -9.36 10.50
N LEU A 131 -0.12 -8.43 10.05
CA LEU A 131 -1.57 -8.60 9.98
C LEU A 131 -2.06 -8.19 8.59
N ASP A 132 -2.86 -9.05 7.98
CA ASP A 132 -3.47 -8.80 6.68
C ASP A 132 -4.99 -8.87 6.84
N PHE A 133 -5.68 -7.76 6.54
CA PHE A 133 -7.12 -7.61 6.68
C PHE A 133 -7.77 -7.68 5.31
N TYR A 134 -8.79 -8.52 5.18
CA TYR A 134 -9.57 -8.71 3.95
C TYR A 134 -11.04 -8.30 4.18
N PRO A 135 -11.34 -6.99 4.34
CA PRO A 135 -12.71 -6.52 4.51
C PRO A 135 -13.61 -7.04 3.37
N ASN A 136 -14.78 -7.58 3.71
CA ASN A 136 -15.71 -8.18 2.74
C ASN A 136 -15.07 -9.30 1.87
N GLY A 137 -14.06 -10.00 2.38
CA GLY A 137 -13.30 -11.02 1.62
C GLY A 137 -12.20 -10.44 0.72
N GLY A 138 -11.96 -9.13 0.75
CA GLY A 138 -10.79 -8.48 0.18
C GLY A 138 -10.75 -8.29 -1.33
N ASN A 139 -11.66 -8.90 -2.10
CA ASN A 139 -11.68 -8.80 -3.56
C ASN A 139 -12.70 -7.78 -4.08
N ALA A 140 -13.95 -7.90 -3.62
CA ALA A 140 -15.07 -7.08 -4.08
C ALA A 140 -15.70 -6.29 -2.93
N MET A 141 -15.85 -4.99 -3.12
CA MET A 141 -16.27 -4.05 -2.09
C MET A 141 -17.70 -3.59 -2.37
N HIS A 142 -18.50 -3.50 -1.32
CA HIS A 142 -19.87 -3.02 -1.43
C HIS A 142 -19.92 -1.59 -1.98
N GLY A 143 -20.83 -1.35 -2.92
CA GLY A 143 -21.02 -0.05 -3.58
C GLY A 143 -20.06 0.26 -4.72
N CYS A 144 -19.14 -0.65 -5.05
CA CYS A 144 -18.32 -0.58 -6.25
C CYS A 144 -18.97 -1.37 -7.40
N ASN A 145 -19.04 -0.77 -8.59
CA ASN A 145 -19.72 -1.31 -9.77
C ASN A 145 -18.75 -1.49 -10.97
N ASP A 146 -17.48 -1.17 -10.78
CA ASP A 146 -16.41 -1.42 -11.73
C ASP A 146 -16.20 -2.93 -11.90
N PHE A 147 -16.06 -3.35 -13.16
CA PHE A 147 -15.85 -4.76 -13.48
C PHE A 147 -14.45 -5.19 -13.03
N ILE A 148 -14.38 -6.22 -12.19
CA ILE A 148 -13.17 -7.02 -12.05
C ILE A 148 -12.96 -7.73 -13.39
N ALA A 149 -12.00 -7.24 -14.17
CA ALA A 149 -11.74 -7.76 -15.51
C ALA A 149 -11.30 -9.23 -15.43
N ARG A 150 -11.89 -10.07 -16.29
CA ARG A 150 -11.42 -11.44 -16.51
C ARG A 150 -10.34 -11.41 -17.58
N MET A 151 -9.15 -11.90 -17.28
CA MET A 151 -8.03 -11.86 -18.21
C MET A 151 -8.04 -12.98 -19.25
N GLN A 152 -7.70 -12.61 -20.48
CA GLN A 152 -6.87 -13.42 -21.38
C GLN A 152 -5.44 -12.85 -21.37
N GLN A 153 -4.43 -13.71 -21.39
CA GLN A 153 -3.03 -13.43 -21.02
C GLN A 153 -2.31 -12.37 -21.88
N GLU A 154 -2.85 -12.02 -23.05
CA GLU A 154 -2.19 -11.20 -24.08
C GLU A 154 -2.38 -9.67 -23.94
N GLU A 155 -3.25 -9.19 -23.03
CA GLU A 155 -3.62 -7.76 -22.93
C GLU A 155 -3.17 -7.06 -21.63
N PHE A 156 -2.28 -7.68 -20.85
CA PHE A 156 -1.87 -7.22 -19.51
C PHE A 156 -1.41 -5.75 -19.46
N GLU A 157 -0.50 -5.35 -20.35
CA GLU A 157 0.07 -3.99 -20.36
C GLU A 157 -0.95 -2.93 -20.80
N LEU A 158 -1.84 -3.26 -21.73
CA LEU A 158 -2.91 -2.37 -22.18
C LEU A 158 -3.95 -2.16 -21.07
N LEU A 159 -4.28 -3.22 -20.33
CA LEU A 159 -5.23 -3.18 -19.23
C LEU A 159 -4.70 -2.38 -18.03
N ILE A 160 -3.40 -2.48 -17.72
CA ILE A 160 -2.79 -1.69 -16.64
C ILE A 160 -2.62 -0.22 -17.04
N ALA A 161 -2.39 0.07 -18.33
CA ALA A 161 -2.45 1.44 -18.83
C ALA A 161 -3.87 2.03 -18.70
N ASP A 162 -4.92 1.25 -19.01
CA ASP A 162 -6.33 1.67 -18.85
C ASP A 162 -6.80 1.70 -17.37
N ALA A 163 -6.18 0.92 -16.49
CA ALA A 163 -6.38 0.97 -15.05
C ALA A 163 -6.01 2.34 -14.43
N THR A 164 -5.18 3.14 -15.10
CA THR A 164 -4.97 4.55 -14.71
C THR A 164 -6.17 5.45 -15.03
N PHE A 165 -7.07 4.99 -15.90
CA PHE A 165 -8.26 5.71 -16.38
C PHE A 165 -9.55 5.27 -15.67
N ASN A 166 -9.66 3.98 -15.32
CA ASN A 166 -10.74 3.45 -14.50
C ASN A 166 -10.39 3.66 -13.01
N ARG A 167 -11.08 4.58 -12.34
CA ARG A 167 -10.94 4.77 -10.88
C ARG A 167 -11.33 3.47 -10.19
N GLY A 168 -10.36 2.62 -9.87
CA GLY A 168 -10.57 1.35 -9.18
C GLY A 168 -11.24 1.63 -7.84
N CYS A 169 -12.56 1.50 -7.77
CA CYS A 169 -13.34 1.78 -6.57
C CYS A 169 -12.96 0.76 -5.50
N HIS A 170 -12.87 -0.52 -5.90
CA HIS A 170 -12.34 -1.59 -5.08
C HIS A 170 -10.96 -1.24 -4.51
N HIS A 171 -10.05 -0.76 -5.36
CA HIS A 171 -8.68 -0.43 -4.98
C HIS A 171 -8.61 0.78 -4.03
N SER A 172 -9.53 1.73 -4.16
CA SER A 172 -9.59 2.95 -3.33
C SER A 172 -10.18 2.70 -1.94
N ARG A 173 -11.00 1.66 -1.78
CA ARG A 173 -11.68 1.35 -0.50
C ARG A 173 -10.73 1.11 0.66
N SER A 174 -9.52 0.61 0.43
CA SER A 174 -8.52 0.42 1.49
C SER A 174 -8.18 1.72 2.23
N HIS A 175 -7.96 2.83 1.52
CA HIS A 175 -7.69 4.12 2.17
C HIS A 175 -8.96 4.76 2.74
N GLU A 176 -10.14 4.50 2.17
CA GLU A 176 -11.41 4.92 2.77
C GLU A 176 -11.66 4.25 4.12
N PHE A 177 -11.50 2.92 4.22
CA PHE A 177 -11.61 2.20 5.49
C PHE A 177 -10.58 2.68 6.50
N TYR A 178 -9.33 2.89 6.07
CA TYR A 178 -8.30 3.44 6.93
C TYR A 178 -8.72 4.81 7.49
N PHE A 179 -9.22 5.71 6.64
CA PHE A 179 -9.65 7.04 7.05
C PHE A 179 -10.83 7.02 8.03
N GLU A 180 -11.82 6.16 7.80
CA GLU A 180 -12.94 6.00 8.72
C GLU A 180 -12.50 5.38 10.05
N SER A 181 -11.57 4.42 10.03
CA SER A 181 -11.09 3.76 11.25
C SER A 181 -10.45 4.72 12.26
N ILE A 182 -9.90 5.85 11.78
CA ILE A 182 -9.33 6.91 12.64
C ILE A 182 -10.41 7.52 13.54
N LEU A 183 -11.63 7.70 13.02
CA LEU A 183 -12.76 8.28 13.76
C LEU A 183 -13.55 7.24 14.54
N TYR A 184 -13.54 5.98 14.10
CA TYR A 184 -14.33 4.90 14.66
C TYR A 184 -13.43 3.75 15.15
N PRO A 185 -12.76 3.90 16.30
CA PRO A 185 -11.76 2.93 16.79
C PRO A 185 -12.33 1.53 17.11
N THR A 186 -13.65 1.40 17.25
CA THR A 186 -14.35 0.13 17.45
C THR A 186 -15.19 -0.30 16.24
N GLY A 187 -15.12 0.44 15.13
CA GLY A 187 -15.97 0.24 13.95
C GLY A 187 -15.51 -0.90 13.03
N PHE A 188 -14.24 -1.30 13.13
CA PHE A 188 -13.60 -2.25 12.20
C PHE A 188 -12.93 -3.39 12.97
N ILE A 189 -13.75 -4.22 13.64
CA ILE A 189 -13.26 -5.40 14.36
C ILE A 189 -12.97 -6.52 13.35
N GLY A 190 -11.71 -6.94 13.25
CA GLY A 190 -11.28 -8.08 12.45
C GLY A 190 -11.32 -9.40 13.24
N TYR A 191 -11.66 -10.50 12.57
CA TYR A 191 -11.68 -11.84 13.14
C TYR A 191 -10.65 -12.72 12.43
N PRO A 192 -9.72 -13.37 13.14
CA PRO A 192 -8.84 -14.37 12.54
C PRO A 192 -9.66 -15.52 11.98
N CYS A 193 -9.44 -15.86 10.70
CA CYS A 193 -10.09 -16.96 10.03
C CYS A 193 -9.13 -17.56 8.99
N GLU A 194 -9.27 -18.85 8.68
CA GLU A 194 -8.51 -19.49 7.59
C GLU A 194 -9.05 -19.06 6.21
N THR A 195 -10.36 -18.78 6.11
CA THR A 195 -11.09 -18.30 4.92
C THR A 195 -12.40 -17.62 5.32
#